data_AF-A0A2G9M369-F1
#
_entry.id   AF-A0A2G9M369-F1
#
_cell.length_a   1.000
_cell.length_b   1.000
_cell.length_c   1.000
_cell.angle_alpha   90.00
_cell.angle_beta   90.00
_cell.angle_gamma   90.00
#
_symmetry.space_group_name_H-M   'P 1'
#
loop_
_entity.id
_entity.type
_entity.pdbx_description
1 polymer ?
#
loop_
_entity_poly.entity_id
_entity_poly.type
_entity_poly.pdbx_seq_one_letter_code
_entity_poly.pdbx_strand_id
1 'polypeptide(L)' 'MPTITLYQFEECPFCEKVRQQLADLKLEYQKVNVPYDRDDPLRQELLQKSGVPTVPVIKVGETFIGDSQKIVKYLKEHF' A
#
# COMPACT_ATOMS: atom_id res chain seq x y z
N MET A 1 12.19 12.43 -6.64
CA MET A 1 11.22 11.36 -6.96
C MET A 1 10.45 11.04 -5.68
N PRO A 2 9.12 10.91 -5.72
CA PRO A 2 8.35 10.59 -4.53
C PRO A 2 8.68 9.17 -4.05
N THR A 3 9.01 9.02 -2.78
CA THR A 3 9.25 7.71 -2.17
C THR A 3 7.92 6.99 -1.99
N ILE A 4 7.77 5.83 -2.63
CA ILE A 4 6.58 4.98 -2.50
C ILE A 4 6.88 3.88 -1.49
N THR A 5 6.01 3.68 -0.52
CA THR A 5 6.07 2.57 0.44
C THR A 5 4.78 1.77 0.38
N LEU A 6 4.86 0.49 0.03
CA LEU A 6 3.74 -0.44 -0.02
C LEU A 6 3.72 -1.28 1.27
N TYR A 7 2.69 -1.07 2.07
CA TYR A 7 2.33 -1.88 3.23
C TYR A 7 1.46 -3.04 2.78
N GLN A 8 1.96 -4.25 2.97
CA GLN A 8 1.38 -5.45 2.40
C GLN A 8 1.80 -6.71 3.18
N PHE A 9 1.29 -7.89 2.83
CA PHE A 9 1.86 -9.15 3.30
C PHE A 9 1.96 -10.14 2.14
N GLU A 10 2.86 -11.11 2.24
CA GLU A 10 3.20 -12.02 1.14
C GLU A 10 2.01 -12.86 0.64
N GLU A 11 1.15 -13.33 1.55
CA GLU A 11 0.00 -14.17 1.21
C GLU A 11 -1.27 -13.38 0.83
N CYS A 12 -1.13 -12.11 0.40
CA CYS A 12 -2.29 -11.26 0.10
C CYS A 12 -2.55 -11.11 -1.41
N PRO A 13 -3.66 -11.66 -1.96
CA PRO A 13 -3.97 -11.55 -3.38
C PRO A 13 -4.24 -10.11 -3.83
N PHE A 14 -4.74 -9.25 -2.94
CA PHE A 14 -4.96 -7.83 -3.25
C PHE A 14 -3.65 -7.04 -3.33
N CYS A 15 -2.65 -7.41 -2.54
CA CYS A 15 -1.34 -6.77 -2.56
C CYS A 15 -0.57 -7.11 -3.84
N GLU A 16 -0.73 -8.35 -4.33
CA GLU A 16 -0.13 -8.77 -5.61
C GLU A 16 -0.59 -7.90 -6.78
N LYS A 17 -1.89 -7.56 -6.85
CA LYS A 17 -2.41 -6.63 -7.87
C LYS A 17 -1.72 -5.27 -7.83
N VAL A 18 -1.52 -4.71 -6.63
CA VAL A 18 -0.84 -3.43 -6.46
C VAL A 18 0.64 -3.52 -6.87
N ARG A 19 1.33 -4.60 -6.47
CA ARG A 19 2.72 -4.85 -6.88
C ARG A 19 2.86 -4.97 -8.39
N GLN A 20 1.97 -5.69 -9.06
CA GLN A 20 1.96 -5.78 -10.51
C GLN A 20 1.79 -4.41 -11.15
N GLN A 21 0.86 -3.59 -10.65
CA GLN A 21 0.68 -2.24 -11.19
C GLN A 21 1.91 -1.34 -10.99
N LEU A 22 2.57 -1.42 -9.82
CA LEU A 22 3.82 -0.70 -9.55
C LEU A 22 4.94 -1.16 -10.49
N ALA A 23 5.03 -2.48 -10.74
CA ALA A 23 6.01 -3.06 -11.66
C ALA A 23 5.74 -2.67 -13.12
N ASP A 24 4.47 -2.64 -13.54
CA ASP A 24 4.02 -2.20 -14.86
C ASP A 24 4.42 -0.74 -15.13
N LEU A 25 4.22 0.12 -14.13
CA LEU A 25 4.65 1.52 -14.15
C LEU A 25 6.16 1.72 -13.92
N LYS A 26 6.91 0.62 -13.68
CA LYS A 26 8.34 0.62 -13.35
C LYS A 26 8.71 1.60 -12.22
N LEU A 27 7.83 1.73 -11.24
CA LEU A 27 8.03 2.60 -10.10
C LEU A 27 8.86 1.90 -9.03
N GLU A 28 9.81 2.62 -8.46
CA GLU A 28 10.54 2.15 -7.28
C GLU A 28 9.68 2.29 -6.03
N TYR A 29 9.58 1.21 -5.25
CA TYR A 29 8.80 1.20 -4.02
C TYR A 29 9.46 0.33 -2.95
N GLN A 30 9.27 0.73 -1.69
CA GLN A 30 9.69 -0.04 -0.52
C GLN A 30 8.55 -0.94 -0.06
N LYS A 31 8.84 -2.21 0.24
CA LYS A 31 7.84 -3.15 0.77
C LYS A 31 7.95 -3.22 2.29
N VAL A 32 6.83 -3.04 2.97
CA VAL A 32 6.72 -3.24 4.42
C VAL A 32 5.75 -4.38 4.67
N ASN A 33 6.25 -5.46 5.27
CA ASN A 33 5.42 -6.61 5.64
C ASN A 33 4.64 -6.28 6.92
N VAL A 34 3.32 -6.24 6.80
CA VAL A 34 2.39 -6.03 7.92
C VAL A 34 1.90 -7.39 8.39
N PRO A 35 2.04 -7.73 9.67
CA PRO A 35 1.56 -9.01 10.18
C PRO A 35 0.03 -9.14 10.05
N TYR A 36 -0.43 -10.39 9.96
CA TYR A 36 -1.86 -10.68 9.85
C TYR A 36 -2.64 -10.29 11.12
N ASP A 37 -1.95 -10.23 12.26
CA ASP A 37 -2.51 -9.91 13.56
C ASP A 37 -3.28 -8.59 13.52
N ARG A 38 -4.52 -8.61 14.05
CA ARG A 38 -5.42 -7.44 14.02
C ARG A 38 -5.10 -6.43 15.13
N ASP A 39 -4.43 -6.88 16.18
CA ASP A 39 -4.01 -6.05 17.32
C ASP A 39 -2.67 -5.38 17.07
N ASP A 40 -2.04 -5.67 15.93
CA ASP A 40 -0.72 -5.14 15.61
C ASP A 40 -0.75 -3.60 15.56
N PRO A 41 0.19 -2.93 16.26
CA PRO A 41 0.24 -1.47 16.32
C PRO A 41 0.41 -0.83 14.93
N LEU A 42 1.01 -1.55 13.96
CA LEU A 42 1.15 -1.06 12.60
C LEU A 42 -0.20 -0.95 11.89
N ARG A 43 -1.15 -1.88 12.14
CA ARG A 43 -2.52 -1.77 11.59
C ARG A 43 -3.29 -0.61 12.19
N GLN A 44 -3.12 -0.34 13.48
CA GLN A 44 -3.70 0.82 14.15
C GLN A 44 -3.15 2.12 13.55
N GLU A 45 -1.84 2.15 13.28
CA GLU A 45 -1.21 3.27 12.61
C GLU A 45 -1.73 3.43 11.16
N LEU A 46 -1.86 2.34 10.41
CA LEU A 46 -2.42 2.36 9.06
C LEU A 46 -3.88 2.81 9.05
N LEU A 47 -4.68 2.43 10.04
CA LEU A 47 -6.04 2.92 10.20
C LEU A 47 -6.06 4.44 10.41
N GLN A 48 -5.22 4.97 11.30
CA GLN A 48 -5.15 6.42 11.53
C GLN A 48 -4.64 7.19 10.31
N LYS A 49 -3.66 6.64 9.58
CA LYS A 49 -3.03 7.34 8.46
C LYS A 49 -3.79 7.20 7.15
N SER A 50 -4.24 5.99 6.82
CA SER A 50 -4.90 5.66 5.54
C SER A 50 -6.43 5.58 5.63
N GLY A 51 -6.98 5.58 6.84
CA GLY A 51 -8.41 5.40 7.08
C GLY A 51 -8.88 3.95 7.02
N VAL A 52 -8.00 2.99 6.72
CA VAL A 52 -8.35 1.56 6.67
C VAL A 52 -7.38 0.71 7.52
N PRO A 53 -7.89 -0.28 8.28
CA PRO A 53 -7.05 -1.17 9.11
C PRO A 53 -6.54 -2.38 8.30
N THR A 54 -6.73 -2.37 6.98
CA THR A 54 -6.52 -3.50 6.07
C THR A 54 -5.49 -3.15 5.00
N VAL A 55 -4.65 -4.13 4.65
CA VAL A 55 -3.78 -4.03 3.47
C VAL A 55 -4.54 -4.39 2.18
N PRO A 56 -4.08 -3.95 1.00
CA PRO A 56 -2.91 -3.11 0.74
C PRO A 56 -3.12 -1.64 1.10
N VAL A 57 -2.07 -1.01 1.62
CA VAL A 57 -1.98 0.44 1.80
C VAL A 57 -0.66 0.91 1.17
N ILE A 58 -0.68 2.00 0.41
CA ILE A 58 0.56 2.67 -0.02
C ILE A 58 0.72 4.00 0.68
N LYS A 59 1.97 4.41 0.86
CA LYS A 59 2.37 5.76 1.23
C LYS A 59 3.13 6.36 0.06
N VAL A 60 2.68 7.50 -0.44
CA VAL A 60 3.33 8.26 -1.51
C VAL A 60 3.68 9.63 -0.95
N GLY A 61 4.96 9.84 -0.64
CA GLY A 61 5.39 11.04 0.08
C GLY A 61 4.79 11.08 1.50
N GLU A 62 3.82 11.96 1.72
CA GLU A 62 3.11 12.11 3.00
C GLU A 62 1.68 11.52 2.99
N THR A 63 1.18 11.16 1.81
CA THR A 63 -0.19 10.68 1.62
C THR A 63 -0.26 9.17 1.78
N PHE A 64 -1.23 8.69 2.57
CA PHE A 64 -1.54 7.28 2.71
C PHE A 64 -2.82 6.95 1.98
N ILE A 65 -2.78 5.91 1.14
CA ILE A 65 -3.91 5.48 0.31
C ILE A 65 -4.15 4.01 0.61
N GLY A 66 -5.28 3.74 1.26
CA GLY A 66 -5.83 2.40 1.39
C GLY A 66 -6.69 2.00 0.19
N ASP A 67 -7.06 0.72 0.15
CA ASP A 67 -7.82 0.06 -0.93
C ASP A 67 -7.02 -0.20 -2.21
N SER A 68 -6.90 -1.48 -2.59
CA SER A 68 -6.22 -1.90 -3.83
C SER A 68 -6.69 -1.16 -5.09
N GLN A 69 -8.01 -0.93 -5.23
CA GLN A 69 -8.55 -0.21 -6.38
C GLN A 69 -8.18 1.28 -6.39
N LYS A 70 -8.27 1.96 -5.24
CA LYS A 70 -7.88 3.38 -5.15
C LYS A 70 -6.40 3.55 -5.42
N ILE A 71 -5.59 2.65 -4.87
CA ILE A 71 -4.15 2.62 -5.11
C ILE A 71 -3.84 2.51 -6.61
N VAL A 72 -4.39 1.49 -7.28
CA VAL A 72 -4.16 1.28 -8.71
C VAL A 72 -4.60 2.49 -9.53
N LYS A 73 -5.77 3.06 -9.21
CA LYS A 73 -6.28 4.26 -9.89
C LYS A 73 -5.35 5.46 -9.68
N TYR A 74 -4.95 5.72 -8.43
CA TYR A 74 -4.03 6.80 -8.10
C TYR A 74 -2.69 6.68 -8.83
N LEU A 75 -2.11 5.47 -8.84
CA LEU A 75 -0.86 5.21 -9.53
C LEU A 75 -0.96 5.49 -11.03
N LYS A 76 -2.08 5.10 -11.68
CA LYS A 76 -2.30 5.37 -13.11
C LYS A 76 -2.58 6.83 -13.45
N GLU A 77 -3.14 7.60 -12.52
CA GLU A 77 -3.45 9.03 -12.75
C GLU A 77 -2.25 9.93 -12.45
N HIS A 78 -1.35 9.52 -11.57
CA HIS A 78 -0.21 10.32 -11.11
C HIS A 78 1.15 9.91 -11.70
N PHE A 79 1.26 8.74 -12.34
CA PHE A 79 2.48 8.22 -12.96
C PHE A 79 2.17 7.59 -14.32
#